data_AF-A0A5B8MSS2-F1
#
_entry.id   AF-A0A5B8MSS2-F1
#
_cell.length_a   1.000
_cell.length_b   1.000
_cell.length_c   1.000
_cell.angle_alpha   90.00
_cell.angle_beta   90.00
_cell.angle_gamma   90.00
#
_symmetry.space_group_name_H-M   'P 1'
#
loop_
_entity.id
_entity.type
_entity.pdbx_description
1 polymer ?
#
loop_
_entity_poly.entity_id
_entity_poly.type
_entity_poly.pdbx_seq_one_letter_code
_entity_poly.pdbx_strand_id
1 'polypeptide(L)'
;MPKIVGRHEVVADAPEFQITELAGNVASKDDRISIARVVIHGPGSEPWLTLHYDEWICMLEGRMVLHSSDGGKVEVGAGDTVLVEKGERFKPEFLEAGSYVPVCLPAFSPDRCIREDEDEAGEAISRKLKELHKAEVEERPEVLFHMTEKKLWEKCVETGEAYYPPTFEEDGFYTHATGVPSRLIETANHFYQESVDSWVCLQFTRTSLRKAGIHVRDEEAMPVGDTQVGESWTNWICPHVVGGIPVAVVEEVHSMTREGQTFVSIEGITD
;
A
#
# COMPACT_ATOMS: atom_id res chain seq x y z
N MET A 1 16.10 -4.41 -11.21
CA MET A 1 17.39 -3.87 -10.70
C MET A 1 17.21 -3.44 -9.25
N PRO A 2 18.24 -3.53 -8.39
CA PRO A 2 18.19 -2.96 -7.04
C PRO A 2 17.97 -1.43 -7.10
N LYS A 3 17.18 -0.87 -6.17
CA LYS A 3 16.91 0.57 -6.07
C LYS A 3 17.04 1.07 -4.62
N ILE A 4 17.44 2.33 -4.46
CA ILE A 4 17.37 3.04 -3.17
C ILE A 4 15.91 3.40 -2.91
N VAL A 5 15.40 3.09 -1.72
CA VAL A 5 13.97 3.27 -1.36
C VAL A 5 13.70 4.48 -0.45
N GLY A 6 14.74 5.12 0.10
CA GLY A 6 14.58 6.25 1.01
C GLY A 6 15.84 6.55 1.82
N ARG A 7 15.71 7.46 2.79
CA ARG A 7 16.69 7.72 3.85
C ARG A 7 16.06 7.41 5.19
N HIS A 8 16.87 7.08 6.19
CA HIS A 8 16.36 6.83 7.53
C HIS A 8 15.82 8.12 8.16
N GLU A 9 14.78 7.99 8.99
CA GLU A 9 14.11 9.10 9.66
C GLU A 9 13.98 8.83 11.17
N VAL A 10 14.26 9.83 12.01
CA VAL A 10 14.06 9.71 13.46
C VAL A 10 12.60 9.98 13.77
N VAL A 11 11.85 8.93 14.11
CA VAL A 11 10.39 9.00 14.31
C VAL A 11 10.01 9.20 15.78
N ALA A 12 10.89 8.82 16.71
CA ALA A 12 10.76 9.13 18.14
C ALA A 12 12.15 9.41 18.73
N ASP A 13 12.21 10.41 19.61
CA ASP A 13 13.43 10.85 20.28
C ASP A 13 13.04 11.33 21.67
N ALA A 14 13.38 10.52 22.67
CA ALA A 14 13.07 10.71 24.08
C ALA A 14 14.32 10.47 24.93
N PRO A 15 14.38 10.98 26.18
CA PRO A 15 15.51 10.73 27.07
C PRO A 15 15.81 9.23 27.28
N GLU A 16 14.77 8.40 27.30
CA GLU A 16 14.86 6.97 27.58
C GLU A 16 15.24 6.15 26.34
N PHE A 17 14.85 6.61 25.15
CA PHE A 17 15.07 5.87 23.90
C PHE A 17 14.99 6.75 22.64
N GLN A 18 15.54 6.24 21.54
CA GLN A 18 15.38 6.79 20.21
C GLN A 18 14.96 5.71 19.22
N ILE A 19 14.00 6.03 18.34
CA ILE A 19 13.55 5.17 17.24
C ILE A 19 13.90 5.83 15.91
N THR A 20 14.64 5.11 15.08
CA THR A 20 14.98 5.52 13.71
C THR A 20 14.39 4.53 12.72
N GLU A 21 13.40 4.95 11.92
CA GLU A 21 12.85 4.13 10.84
C GLU A 21 13.82 4.09 9.66
N LEU A 22 14.17 2.88 9.19
CA LEU A 22 15.06 2.64 8.06
C LEU A 22 14.28 2.41 6.76
N ALA A 23 13.13 1.75 6.86
CA ALA A 23 12.15 1.55 5.80
C ALA A 23 10.76 1.41 6.45
N GLY A 24 9.72 1.94 5.81
CA GLY A 24 8.35 1.92 6.31
C GLY A 24 7.53 3.11 5.83
N ASN A 25 6.48 3.44 6.59
CA ASN A 25 5.49 4.45 6.21
C ASN A 25 6.04 5.88 6.20
N VAL A 26 7.11 6.17 6.96
CA VAL A 26 7.71 7.50 7.05
C VAL A 26 8.92 7.62 6.13
N ALA A 27 9.92 6.76 6.29
CA ALA A 27 11.24 6.80 5.66
C ALA A 27 11.25 6.42 4.16
N SER A 28 10.41 5.44 3.77
CA SER A 28 10.34 4.93 2.40
C SER A 28 8.96 5.02 1.75
N LYS A 29 7.96 5.55 2.47
CA LYS A 29 6.56 5.68 2.03
C LYS A 29 5.97 4.34 1.52
N ASP A 30 6.27 3.26 2.22
CA ASP A 30 5.93 1.91 1.82
C ASP A 30 5.34 1.12 2.99
N ASP A 31 4.10 0.66 2.83
CA ASP A 31 3.36 -0.04 3.89
C ASP A 31 3.68 -1.55 3.99
N ARG A 32 4.54 -2.08 3.09
CA ARG A 32 4.80 -3.52 3.03
C ARG A 32 5.53 -4.07 4.24
N ILE A 33 6.49 -3.30 4.77
CA ILE A 33 7.35 -3.71 5.87
C ILE A 33 7.86 -2.47 6.61
N SER A 34 7.98 -2.56 7.94
CA SER A 34 8.73 -1.58 8.72
C SER A 34 9.99 -2.22 9.25
N ILE A 35 11.10 -1.52 9.09
CA ILE A 35 12.40 -1.86 9.67
C ILE A 35 12.85 -0.61 10.40
N ALA A 36 13.03 -0.70 11.72
CA ALA A 36 13.57 0.40 12.50
C ALA A 36 14.79 -0.04 13.30
N ARG A 37 15.54 0.93 13.81
CA ARG A 37 16.53 0.73 14.86
C ARG A 37 16.05 1.45 16.10
N VAL A 38 15.96 0.73 17.21
CA VAL A 38 15.66 1.30 18.51
C VAL A 38 16.93 1.27 19.36
N VAL A 39 17.25 2.42 19.96
CA VAL A 39 18.33 2.56 20.93
C VAL A 39 17.68 2.91 22.26
N ILE A 40 17.96 2.10 23.28
CA ILE A 40 17.50 2.28 24.66
C ILE A 40 18.67 2.82 25.48
N HIS A 41 18.47 3.95 26.17
CA HIS A 41 19.54 4.64 26.90
C HIS A 41 19.75 4.11 28.32
N GLY A 42 18.80 3.36 28.87
CA GLY A 42 18.87 2.79 30.21
C GLY A 42 17.66 1.92 30.55
N PRO A 43 17.58 1.40 31.78
CA PRO A 43 16.45 0.60 32.22
C PRO A 43 15.13 1.38 32.11
N GLY A 44 14.07 0.72 31.68
CA GLY A 44 12.78 1.36 31.43
C GLY A 44 11.73 0.37 30.96
N SER A 45 10.57 0.86 30.58
CA SER A 45 9.49 0.03 30.07
C SER A 45 8.65 0.83 29.08
N GLU A 46 8.19 0.16 28.03
CA GLU A 46 7.05 0.63 27.24
C GLU A 46 5.74 0.32 27.99
N PRO A 47 4.61 0.97 27.64
CA PRO A 47 3.29 0.59 28.14
C PRO A 47 2.89 -0.80 27.62
N TRP A 48 1.69 -1.24 27.99
CA TRP A 48 1.07 -2.39 27.33
C TRP A 48 0.76 -2.05 25.87
N LEU A 49 1.11 -2.97 24.99
CA LEU A 49 0.94 -2.87 23.55
C LEU A 49 0.08 -4.01 23.04
N THR A 50 -0.79 -3.73 22.07
CA THR A 50 -1.46 -4.74 21.25
C THR A 50 -1.29 -4.39 19.78
N LEU A 51 -0.66 -5.29 19.02
CA LEU A 51 -0.28 -5.04 17.63
C LEU A 51 -1.28 -5.67 16.68
N HIS A 52 -1.68 -4.95 15.63
CA HIS A 52 -2.50 -5.48 14.54
C HIS A 52 -1.66 -6.01 13.36
N TYR A 53 -0.39 -6.29 13.62
CA TYR A 53 0.63 -6.83 12.72
C TYR A 53 1.57 -7.78 13.50
N ASP A 54 2.32 -8.61 12.77
CA ASP A 54 3.39 -9.42 13.38
C ASP A 54 4.66 -8.58 13.53
N GLU A 55 5.37 -8.74 14.65
CA GLU A 55 6.62 -8.02 14.93
C GLU A 55 7.73 -8.98 15.38
N TRP A 56 8.85 -8.96 14.66
CA TRP A 56 10.08 -9.60 15.10
C TRP A 56 10.95 -8.56 15.80
N ILE A 57 11.33 -8.84 17.05
CA ILE A 57 12.24 -8.01 17.83
C ILE A 57 13.61 -8.70 17.84
N CYS A 58 14.53 -8.17 17.06
CA CYS A 58 15.91 -8.68 16.93
C CYS A 58 16.83 -7.92 17.89
N MET A 59 17.18 -8.52 19.03
CA MET A 59 18.01 -7.85 20.04
C MET A 59 19.48 -7.83 19.59
N LEU A 60 20.08 -6.64 19.52
CA LEU A 60 21.48 -6.47 19.09
C LEU A 60 22.43 -6.35 20.28
N GLU A 61 22.05 -5.57 21.29
CA GLU A 61 22.87 -5.28 22.48
C GLU A 61 21.98 -5.11 23.70
N GLY A 62 22.39 -5.63 24.86
CA GLY A 62 21.62 -5.53 26.11
C GLY A 62 20.58 -6.65 26.26
N ARG A 63 19.59 -6.44 27.14
CA ARG A 63 18.56 -7.41 27.50
C ARG A 63 17.21 -6.76 27.76
N MET A 64 16.15 -7.45 27.38
CA MET A 64 14.77 -7.09 27.69
C MET A 64 13.97 -8.29 28.18
N VAL A 65 12.84 -8.02 28.84
CA VAL A 65 11.82 -8.99 29.19
C VAL A 65 10.53 -8.59 28.50
N LEU A 66 9.92 -9.50 27.76
CA LEU A 66 8.56 -9.35 27.25
C LEU A 66 7.60 -10.04 28.19
N HIS A 67 6.67 -9.28 28.76
CA HIS A 67 5.59 -9.82 29.60
C HIS A 67 4.35 -10.08 28.77
N SER A 68 3.72 -11.23 28.96
CA SER A 68 2.45 -11.62 28.34
C SER A 68 1.27 -11.34 29.27
N SER A 69 0.10 -11.13 28.69
CA SER A 69 -1.13 -10.84 29.45
C SER A 69 -1.59 -11.97 30.38
N ASP A 70 -1.18 -13.22 30.10
CA ASP A 70 -1.47 -14.40 30.90
C ASP A 70 -0.49 -14.61 32.08
N GLY A 71 0.45 -13.68 32.28
CA GLY A 71 1.50 -13.75 33.30
C GLY A 71 2.76 -14.49 32.85
N GLY A 72 2.82 -14.96 31.60
CA GLY A 72 4.03 -15.45 30.96
C GLY A 72 5.08 -14.34 30.78
N LYS A 73 6.35 -14.74 30.68
CA LYS A 73 7.43 -13.81 30.30
C LYS A 73 8.54 -14.51 29.53
N VAL A 74 9.18 -13.76 28.64
CA VAL A 74 10.34 -14.20 27.86
C VAL A 74 11.47 -13.20 28.04
N GLU A 75 12.63 -13.66 28.49
CA GLU A 75 13.85 -12.85 28.50
C GLU A 75 14.55 -12.98 27.14
N VAL A 76 14.95 -11.84 26.57
CA VAL A 76 15.53 -11.73 25.23
C VAL A 76 16.85 -10.99 25.37
N GLY A 77 17.95 -11.67 25.06
CA GLY A 77 19.30 -11.10 25.12
C GLY A 77 19.89 -10.83 23.74
N ALA A 78 21.03 -10.14 23.71
CA ALA A 78 21.76 -9.88 22.47
C ALA A 78 21.97 -11.15 21.62
N GLY A 79 21.54 -11.09 20.36
CA GLY A 79 21.56 -12.21 19.41
C GLY A 79 20.26 -13.00 19.34
N ASP A 80 19.37 -12.85 20.31
CA ASP A 80 18.04 -13.47 20.27
C ASP A 80 17.09 -12.70 19.33
N THR A 81 16.12 -13.42 18.78
CA THR A 81 15.01 -12.85 18.02
C THR A 81 13.72 -13.46 18.52
N VAL A 82 12.78 -12.61 18.89
CA VAL A 82 11.45 -13.04 19.37
C VAL A 82 10.38 -12.52 18.41
N LEU A 83 9.33 -13.31 18.21
CA LEU A 83 8.14 -12.93 17.47
C LEU A 83 7.03 -12.58 18.46
N VAL A 84 6.42 -11.42 18.27
CA VAL A 84 5.13 -11.06 18.85
C VAL A 84 4.09 -11.20 17.74
N GLU A 85 3.21 -12.20 17.86
CA GLU A 85 2.15 -12.45 16.87
C GLU A 85 1.07 -11.37 16.95
N LYS A 86 0.47 -11.07 15.81
CA LYS A 86 -0.66 -10.15 15.70
C LYS A 86 -1.77 -10.51 16.70
N GLY A 87 -2.22 -9.50 17.43
CA GLY A 87 -3.28 -9.60 18.43
C GLY A 87 -2.79 -9.97 19.84
N GLU A 88 -1.52 -10.34 20.00
CA GLU A 88 -0.94 -10.57 21.31
C GLU A 88 -0.80 -9.25 22.07
N ARG A 89 -1.19 -9.27 23.34
CA ARG A 89 -1.02 -8.14 24.26
C ARG A 89 0.20 -8.38 25.14
N PHE A 90 1.20 -7.51 25.03
CA PHE A 90 2.50 -7.67 25.68
C PHE A 90 3.04 -6.35 26.24
N LYS A 91 4.05 -6.44 27.13
CA LYS A 91 4.75 -5.27 27.68
C LYS A 91 6.27 -5.47 27.63
N PRO A 92 6.99 -4.65 26.86
CA PRO A 92 8.45 -4.62 26.88
C PRO A 92 9.00 -3.94 28.14
N GLU A 93 9.88 -4.63 28.86
CA GLU A 93 10.70 -4.08 29.94
C GLU A 93 12.18 -4.19 29.57
N PHE A 94 12.88 -3.06 29.54
CA PHE A 94 14.32 -3.00 29.25
C PHE A 94 15.11 -3.02 30.56
N LEU A 95 16.03 -3.97 30.69
CA LEU A 95 16.79 -4.15 31.93
C LEU A 95 18.04 -3.26 32.00
N GLU A 96 18.55 -2.84 30.85
CA GLU A 96 19.78 -2.06 30.69
C GLU A 96 19.76 -1.28 29.37
N ALA A 97 20.74 -0.41 29.17
CA ALA A 97 20.93 0.24 27.87
C ALA A 97 21.22 -0.82 26.79
N GLY A 98 20.74 -0.57 25.57
CA GLY A 98 20.82 -1.56 24.51
C GLY A 98 20.29 -1.08 23.18
N SER A 99 20.25 -1.98 22.21
CA SER A 99 19.62 -1.70 20.93
C SER A 99 19.00 -2.94 20.32
N TYR A 100 17.94 -2.74 19.54
CA TYR A 100 17.27 -3.80 18.80
C TYR A 100 16.71 -3.28 17.47
N VAL A 101 16.37 -4.22 16.60
CA VAL A 101 15.71 -3.95 15.31
C VAL A 101 14.34 -4.59 15.35
N PRO A 102 13.25 -3.81 15.47
CA PRO A 102 11.91 -4.30 15.20
C PRO A 102 11.69 -4.41 13.69
N VAL A 103 11.05 -5.49 13.27
CA VAL A 103 10.62 -5.75 11.90
C VAL A 103 9.13 -6.07 11.91
N CYS A 104 8.31 -5.26 11.24
CA CYS A 104 6.85 -5.38 11.26
C CYS A 104 6.28 -5.71 9.89
N LEU A 105 5.28 -6.61 9.83
CA LEU A 105 4.50 -6.88 8.61
C LEU A 105 2.99 -6.82 8.89
N PRO A 106 2.23 -5.88 8.27
CA PRO A 106 2.69 -4.75 7.45
C PRO A 106 3.51 -3.73 8.24
N ALA A 107 3.94 -2.64 7.58
CA ALA A 107 4.70 -1.59 8.24
C ALA A 107 3.98 -1.01 9.46
N PHE A 108 4.75 -0.56 10.45
CA PHE A 108 4.24 0.14 11.63
C PHE A 108 3.33 1.30 11.19
N SER A 109 2.16 1.39 11.81
CA SER A 109 1.37 2.61 11.83
C SER A 109 0.70 2.78 13.19
N PRO A 110 0.48 4.02 13.66
CA PRO A 110 -0.18 4.28 14.94
C PRO A 110 -1.57 3.66 15.03
N ASP A 111 -2.31 3.58 13.92
CA ASP A 111 -3.66 3.01 13.88
C ASP A 111 -3.66 1.47 14.05
N ARG A 112 -2.49 0.82 13.88
CA ARG A 112 -2.31 -0.62 14.05
C ARG A 112 -1.51 -0.99 15.31
N CYS A 113 -1.12 -0.01 16.13
CA CYS A 113 -0.41 -0.22 17.39
C CYS A 113 -1.21 0.41 18.54
N ILE A 114 -1.94 -0.42 19.28
CA ILE A 114 -2.72 0.04 20.43
C ILE A 114 -1.76 0.18 21.61
N ARG A 115 -1.56 1.42 22.07
CA ARG A 115 -0.75 1.78 23.23
C ARG A 115 -1.64 2.14 24.40
N GLU A 116 -1.41 1.52 25.54
CA GLU A 116 -2.06 1.86 26.82
C GLU A 116 -1.17 2.82 27.62
N ASP A 117 -0.88 4.00 27.04
CA ASP A 117 -0.08 5.03 27.69
C ASP A 117 -0.78 5.51 28.99
N GLU A 118 -0.03 5.63 30.09
CA GLU A 118 -0.56 6.01 31.41
C GLU A 118 -0.18 7.45 31.83
N ASP A 119 0.67 8.13 31.05
CA ASP A 119 1.17 9.47 31.33
C ASP A 119 1.22 10.40 30.10
N GLU A 120 1.39 11.69 30.35
CA GLU A 120 1.43 12.74 29.30
C GLU A 120 2.59 12.53 28.32
N ALA A 121 3.70 11.93 28.75
CA ALA A 121 4.86 11.69 27.90
C ALA A 121 4.54 10.61 26.85
N GLY A 122 3.91 9.51 27.25
CA GLY A 122 3.39 8.48 26.36
C GLY A 122 2.35 9.04 25.39
N GLU A 123 1.38 9.82 25.89
CA GLU A 123 0.37 10.45 25.04
C GLU A 123 0.97 11.44 24.02
N ALA A 124 2.04 12.15 24.37
CA ALA A 124 2.78 13.03 23.46
C ALA A 124 3.47 12.24 22.34
N ILE A 125 4.08 11.09 22.65
CA ILE A 125 4.67 10.17 21.66
C ILE A 125 3.59 9.70 20.69
N SER A 126 2.45 9.22 21.21
CA SER A 126 1.31 8.77 20.41
C SER A 126 0.78 9.85 19.46
N ARG A 127 0.70 11.11 19.89
CA ARG A 127 0.32 12.25 19.02
C ARG A 127 1.35 12.51 17.93
N LYS A 128 2.64 12.60 18.27
CA LYS A 128 3.71 12.83 17.30
C LYS A 128 3.77 11.74 16.24
N LEU A 129 3.62 10.48 16.65
CA LEU A 129 3.58 9.36 15.73
C LEU A 129 2.38 9.48 14.77
N LYS A 130 1.19 9.85 15.25
CA LYS A 130 0.02 10.11 14.38
C LYS A 130 0.25 11.25 13.39
N GLU A 131 0.95 12.31 13.79
CA GLU A 131 1.29 13.42 12.90
C GLU A 131 2.30 13.00 11.82
N LEU A 132 3.35 12.26 12.20
CA LEU A 132 4.36 11.75 11.26
C LEU A 132 3.80 10.72 10.28
N HIS A 133 2.84 9.90 10.74
CA HIS A 133 2.14 8.90 9.93
C HIS A 133 0.88 9.43 9.27
N LYS A 134 0.62 10.73 9.38
CA LYS A 134 -0.40 11.39 8.59
C LYS A 134 0.10 11.42 7.16
N ALA A 135 -0.08 10.31 6.46
CA ALA A 135 0.03 10.29 5.03
C ALA A 135 -0.91 11.39 4.51
N GLU A 136 -0.45 12.17 3.52
CA GLU A 136 -1.40 12.73 2.59
C GLU A 136 -2.22 11.53 2.11
N VAL A 137 -3.49 11.50 2.47
CA VAL A 137 -4.42 10.53 1.90
C VAL A 137 -4.50 10.95 0.45
N GLU A 138 -3.58 10.43 -0.35
CA GLU A 138 -3.68 10.48 -1.79
C GLU A 138 -5.02 9.82 -2.07
N GLU A 139 -5.98 10.62 -2.56
CA GLU A 139 -7.35 10.15 -2.75
C GLU A 139 -7.28 8.89 -3.61
N ARG A 140 -7.54 7.73 -3.02
CA ARG A 140 -7.65 6.45 -3.72
C ARG A 140 -9.10 6.32 -4.15
N PRO A 141 -9.44 6.63 -5.41
CA PRO A 141 -10.83 6.68 -5.80
C PRO A 141 -11.42 5.28 -5.72
N GLU A 142 -12.61 5.16 -5.12
CA GLU A 142 -13.29 3.87 -4.98
C GLU A 142 -13.71 3.31 -6.33
N VAL A 143 -14.17 4.19 -7.22
CA VAL A 143 -14.59 3.87 -8.59
C VAL A 143 -13.38 3.93 -9.51
N LEU A 144 -13.23 2.88 -10.31
CA LEU A 144 -12.14 2.69 -11.26
C LEU A 144 -12.71 2.46 -12.67
N PHE A 145 -11.92 2.85 -13.66
CA PHE A 145 -12.26 2.78 -15.07
C PHE A 145 -11.17 2.07 -15.86
N HIS A 146 -11.58 1.17 -16.77
CA HIS A 146 -10.69 0.51 -17.73
C HIS A 146 -11.29 0.60 -19.14
N MET A 147 -10.48 0.93 -20.14
CA MET A 147 -10.92 1.01 -21.54
C MET A 147 -10.46 -0.21 -22.32
N THR A 148 -11.35 -0.78 -23.11
CA THR A 148 -11.07 -1.95 -23.97
C THR A 148 -11.84 -1.88 -25.28
N GLU A 149 -11.34 -2.56 -26.31
CA GLU A 149 -12.14 -2.88 -27.49
C GLU A 149 -13.41 -3.62 -27.08
N LYS A 150 -14.55 -3.17 -27.62
CA LYS A 150 -15.89 -3.67 -27.31
C LYS A 150 -16.01 -5.17 -27.55
N LYS A 151 -15.47 -5.67 -28.67
CA LYS A 151 -15.53 -7.10 -29.03
C LYS A 151 -14.80 -8.00 -28.04
N LEU A 152 -13.71 -7.52 -27.43
CA LEU A 152 -12.96 -8.29 -26.43
C LEU A 152 -13.77 -8.43 -25.14
N TRP A 153 -14.40 -7.33 -24.72
CA TRP A 153 -15.29 -7.36 -23.57
C TRP A 153 -16.53 -8.24 -23.79
N GLU A 154 -17.21 -8.09 -24.93
CA GLU A 154 -18.40 -8.88 -25.27
C GLU A 154 -18.12 -10.39 -25.27
N LYS A 155 -16.94 -10.80 -25.75
CA LYS A 155 -16.50 -12.20 -25.67
C LYS A 155 -16.35 -12.69 -24.23
N CYS A 156 -15.83 -11.86 -23.33
CA CYS A 156 -15.71 -12.20 -21.91
C CYS A 156 -17.10 -12.34 -21.28
N VAL A 157 -18.03 -11.44 -21.60
CA VAL A 157 -19.43 -11.52 -21.16
C VAL A 157 -20.11 -12.80 -21.65
N GLU A 158 -19.89 -13.19 -22.91
CA GLU A 158 -20.46 -14.42 -23.49
C GLU A 158 -19.92 -15.70 -22.83
N THR A 159 -18.62 -15.73 -22.54
CA THR A 159 -17.95 -16.91 -21.98
C THR A 159 -18.00 -16.98 -20.46
N GLY A 160 -18.27 -15.86 -19.79
CA GLY A 160 -18.14 -15.71 -18.34
C GLY A 160 -16.70 -15.68 -17.84
N GLU A 161 -15.71 -15.59 -18.73
CA GLU A 161 -14.30 -15.48 -18.39
C GLU A 161 -13.94 -14.05 -17.96
N ALA A 162 -12.89 -13.91 -17.16
CA ALA A 162 -12.36 -12.58 -16.84
C ALA A 162 -11.69 -11.96 -18.07
N TYR A 163 -11.84 -10.65 -18.23
CA TYR A 163 -11.14 -9.91 -19.26
C TYR A 163 -9.67 -9.72 -18.88
N TYR A 164 -8.78 -9.99 -19.82
CA TYR A 164 -7.35 -9.67 -19.73
C TYR A 164 -6.98 -8.81 -20.94
N PRO A 165 -6.26 -7.69 -20.76
CA PRO A 165 -5.84 -6.86 -21.88
C PRO A 165 -4.87 -7.62 -22.80
N PRO A 166 -4.81 -7.29 -24.10
CA PRO A 166 -3.87 -7.94 -25.02
C PRO A 166 -2.41 -7.88 -24.58
N THR A 167 -2.03 -6.83 -23.85
CA THR A 167 -0.68 -6.60 -23.32
C THR A 167 -0.46 -7.21 -21.92
N PHE A 168 -1.41 -7.98 -21.37
CA PHE A 168 -1.39 -8.42 -19.97
C PHE A 168 -0.08 -9.10 -19.52
N GLU A 169 0.48 -10.00 -20.33
CA GLU A 169 1.73 -10.67 -19.99
C GLU A 169 2.95 -9.74 -20.12
N GLU A 170 2.94 -8.88 -21.13
CA GLU A 170 3.99 -7.91 -21.41
C GLU A 170 4.06 -6.83 -20.32
N ASP A 171 2.91 -6.38 -19.86
CA ASP A 171 2.78 -5.38 -18.79
C ASP A 171 3.17 -6.00 -17.44
N GLY A 172 3.26 -7.33 -17.29
CA GLY A 172 3.67 -7.97 -16.04
C GLY A 172 2.50 -8.41 -15.17
N PHE A 173 1.45 -8.94 -15.81
CA PHE A 173 0.28 -9.58 -15.20
C PHE A 173 -0.62 -8.63 -14.40
N TYR A 174 -0.85 -7.43 -14.92
CA TYR A 174 -1.83 -6.50 -14.40
C TYR A 174 -2.65 -5.81 -15.49
N THR A 175 -3.82 -5.31 -15.13
CA THR A 175 -4.69 -4.52 -15.99
C THR A 175 -4.67 -3.06 -15.54
N HIS A 176 -4.34 -2.14 -16.45
CA HIS A 176 -4.33 -0.71 -16.18
C HIS A 176 -5.75 -0.18 -15.92
N ALA A 177 -5.91 0.66 -14.91
CA ALA A 177 -7.13 1.40 -14.65
C ALA A 177 -6.81 2.84 -14.24
N THR A 178 -7.84 3.68 -14.21
CA THR A 178 -7.76 5.04 -13.65
C THR A 178 -8.93 5.27 -12.71
N GLY A 179 -8.68 5.93 -11.58
CA GLY A 179 -9.74 6.49 -10.72
C GLY A 179 -10.07 7.94 -11.04
N VAL A 180 -9.43 8.52 -12.06
CA VAL A 180 -9.53 9.93 -12.44
C VAL A 180 -10.15 10.03 -13.85
N PRO A 181 -11.47 10.28 -13.96
CA PRO A 181 -12.19 10.32 -15.23
C PRO A 181 -11.58 11.26 -16.29
N SER A 182 -11.09 12.43 -15.87
CA SER A 182 -10.54 13.44 -16.78
C SER A 182 -9.28 12.97 -17.53
N ARG A 183 -8.62 11.90 -17.07
CA ARG A 183 -7.44 11.32 -17.73
C ARG A 183 -7.79 10.34 -18.85
N LEU A 184 -9.03 9.86 -18.92
CA LEU A 184 -9.42 8.75 -19.82
C LEU A 184 -9.23 9.11 -21.30
N ILE A 185 -9.73 10.26 -21.74
CA ILE A 185 -9.64 10.67 -23.15
C ILE A 185 -8.18 10.96 -23.55
N GLU A 186 -7.40 11.60 -22.68
CA GLU A 186 -5.96 11.81 -22.91
C GLU A 186 -5.24 10.46 -23.02
N THR A 187 -5.56 9.51 -22.14
CA THR A 187 -4.98 8.16 -22.14
C THR A 187 -5.34 7.38 -23.41
N ALA A 188 -6.61 7.42 -23.82
CA ALA A 188 -7.07 6.73 -25.02
C ALA A 188 -6.40 7.27 -26.28
N ASN A 189 -6.27 8.60 -26.36
CA ASN A 189 -5.56 9.25 -27.45
C ASN A 189 -4.04 9.06 -27.36
N HIS A 190 -3.47 8.66 -26.24
CA HIS A 190 -2.04 8.34 -26.19
C HIS A 190 -1.75 6.92 -26.69
N PHE A 191 -2.57 5.94 -26.29
CA PHE A 191 -2.26 4.53 -26.52
C PHE A 191 -3.04 3.86 -27.66
N TYR A 192 -4.24 4.34 -28.00
CA TYR A 192 -5.20 3.54 -28.77
C TYR A 192 -5.66 4.17 -30.09
N GLN A 193 -5.06 5.28 -30.54
CA GLN A 193 -5.48 5.99 -31.78
C GLN A 193 -5.42 5.11 -33.04
N GLU A 194 -4.49 4.16 -33.10
CA GLU A 194 -4.33 3.26 -34.24
C GLU A 194 -5.41 2.17 -34.31
N SER A 195 -6.18 1.96 -33.23
CA SER A 195 -7.28 1.00 -33.25
C SER A 195 -8.46 1.49 -34.08
N VAL A 196 -8.90 0.65 -35.01
CA VAL A 196 -10.09 0.90 -35.84
C VAL A 196 -11.38 0.30 -35.25
N ASP A 197 -11.30 -0.48 -34.18
CA ASP A 197 -12.46 -1.08 -33.54
C ASP A 197 -13.25 -0.08 -32.68
N SER A 198 -14.47 -0.47 -32.28
CA SER A 198 -15.27 0.26 -31.29
C SER A 198 -14.75 -0.05 -29.88
N TRP A 199 -14.78 0.95 -29.00
CA TRP A 199 -14.29 0.84 -27.62
C TRP A 199 -15.41 1.09 -26.60
N VAL A 200 -15.21 0.53 -25.42
CA VAL A 200 -16.04 0.74 -24.23
C VAL A 200 -15.16 1.06 -23.03
N CYS A 201 -15.72 1.78 -22.07
CA CYS A 201 -15.13 2.02 -20.77
C CYS A 201 -15.88 1.23 -19.71
N LEU A 202 -15.19 0.32 -19.02
CA LEU A 202 -15.71 -0.51 -17.94
C LEU A 202 -15.57 0.26 -16.63
N GLN A 203 -16.64 0.33 -15.85
CA GLN A 203 -16.66 0.92 -14.52
C GLN A 203 -16.83 -0.18 -13.46
N PHE A 204 -16.00 -0.15 -12.43
CA PHE A 204 -16.02 -1.09 -11.31
C PHE A 204 -15.47 -0.42 -10.05
N THR A 205 -15.53 -1.12 -8.92
CA THR A 205 -15.06 -0.59 -7.64
C THR A 205 -13.91 -1.38 -7.06
N ARG A 206 -13.07 -0.73 -6.25
CA ARG A 206 -12.06 -1.43 -5.43
C ARG A 206 -12.73 -2.44 -4.50
N THR A 207 -13.92 -2.13 -3.99
CA THR A 207 -14.70 -3.05 -3.17
C THR A 207 -15.14 -4.29 -3.95
N SER A 208 -15.63 -4.17 -5.19
CA SER A 208 -16.03 -5.33 -5.99
C SER A 208 -14.82 -6.22 -6.34
N LEU A 209 -13.67 -5.62 -6.69
CA LEU A 209 -12.41 -6.34 -6.89
C LEU A 209 -11.93 -7.05 -5.62
N ARG A 210 -11.92 -6.37 -4.47
CA ARG A 210 -11.52 -6.96 -3.18
C ARG A 210 -12.40 -8.16 -2.81
N LYS A 211 -13.71 -8.07 -3.04
CA LYS A 211 -14.65 -9.18 -2.80
C LYS A 211 -14.37 -10.38 -3.73
N ALA A 212 -13.81 -10.14 -4.91
CA ALA A 212 -13.33 -11.18 -5.82
C ALA A 212 -11.91 -11.68 -5.50
N GLY A 213 -11.27 -11.19 -4.44
CA GLY A 213 -9.91 -11.56 -4.07
C GLY A 213 -8.82 -10.90 -4.92
N ILE A 214 -9.16 -9.83 -5.65
CA ILE A 214 -8.27 -9.13 -6.56
C ILE A 214 -7.70 -7.89 -5.88
N HIS A 215 -6.38 -7.74 -5.95
CA HIS A 215 -5.68 -6.59 -5.38
C HIS A 215 -5.50 -5.48 -6.42
N VAL A 216 -5.47 -4.22 -5.95
CA VAL A 216 -5.19 -3.04 -6.77
C VAL A 216 -3.95 -2.36 -6.19
N ARG A 217 -2.91 -2.20 -7.01
CA ARG A 217 -1.72 -1.42 -6.65
C ARG A 217 -1.88 -0.01 -7.20
N ASP A 218 -1.59 0.99 -6.38
CA ASP A 218 -1.51 2.37 -6.82
C ASP A 218 -0.04 2.68 -7.08
N GLU A 219 0.32 2.80 -8.35
CA GLU A 219 1.71 2.94 -8.81
C GLU A 219 1.81 4.11 -9.79
N GLU A 220 3.02 4.58 -10.08
CA GLU A 220 3.25 5.56 -11.15
C GLU A 220 2.74 5.04 -12.50
N ALA A 221 2.44 5.95 -13.43
CA ALA A 221 2.05 5.58 -14.79
C ALA A 221 3.12 4.68 -15.43
N MET A 222 2.68 3.53 -15.95
CA MET A 222 3.53 2.52 -16.58
C MET A 222 3.23 2.44 -18.09
N PRO A 223 4.20 1.99 -18.92
CA PRO A 223 3.97 1.70 -20.34
C PRO A 223 2.81 0.71 -20.55
N VAL A 224 2.19 0.77 -21.72
CA VAL A 224 1.21 -0.22 -22.19
C VAL A 224 1.81 -0.93 -23.40
N GLY A 225 2.21 -2.18 -23.22
CA GLY A 225 3.11 -2.88 -24.12
C GLY A 225 4.39 -2.07 -24.41
N ASP A 226 4.78 -2.00 -25.68
CA ASP A 226 5.95 -1.22 -26.13
C ASP A 226 5.78 0.31 -26.06
N THR A 227 4.57 0.82 -25.78
CA THR A 227 4.28 2.26 -25.82
C THR A 227 4.58 2.91 -24.47
N GLN A 228 5.54 3.83 -24.43
CA GLN A 228 5.92 4.58 -23.24
C GLN A 228 4.83 5.58 -22.82
N VAL A 229 4.82 5.96 -21.54
CA VAL A 229 3.90 6.98 -21.00
C VAL A 229 4.18 8.38 -21.55
N GLY A 230 3.18 9.27 -21.49
CA GLY A 230 3.35 10.67 -21.88
C GLY A 230 4.36 11.42 -21.01
N GLU A 231 5.13 12.33 -21.60
CA GLU A 231 6.20 13.08 -20.91
C GLU A 231 5.70 13.90 -19.71
N SER A 232 4.42 14.31 -19.73
CA SER A 232 3.79 15.10 -18.66
C SER A 232 3.22 14.27 -17.50
N TRP A 233 3.29 12.94 -17.57
CA TRP A 233 2.60 12.05 -16.63
C TRP A 233 3.44 11.61 -15.44
N THR A 234 4.55 12.30 -15.16
CA THR A 234 5.56 11.92 -14.15
C THR A 234 5.04 11.81 -12.72
N ASN A 235 3.81 12.28 -12.44
CA ASN A 235 3.18 12.23 -11.12
C ASN A 235 1.78 11.57 -11.16
N TRP A 236 1.44 10.89 -12.26
CA TRP A 236 0.16 10.20 -12.32
C TRP A 236 0.25 8.91 -11.53
N ILE A 237 -0.51 8.82 -10.45
CA ILE A 237 -0.81 7.56 -9.79
C ILE A 237 -1.95 6.88 -10.52
N CYS A 238 -1.68 5.65 -10.98
CA CYS A 238 -2.53 4.81 -11.78
C CYS A 238 -2.81 3.50 -11.03
N PRO A 239 -4.09 3.17 -10.80
CA PRO A 239 -4.48 1.86 -10.28
C PRO A 239 -4.16 0.73 -11.27
N HIS A 240 -3.36 -0.25 -10.84
CA HIS A 240 -3.13 -1.51 -11.55
C HIS A 240 -3.87 -2.65 -10.85
N VAL A 241 -4.83 -3.25 -11.55
CA VAL A 241 -5.56 -4.43 -11.10
C VAL A 241 -4.65 -5.65 -11.29
N VAL A 242 -4.27 -6.32 -10.22
CA VAL A 242 -3.37 -7.49 -10.27
C VAL A 242 -4.15 -8.71 -10.75
N GLY A 243 -4.23 -8.87 -12.06
CA GLY A 243 -5.04 -9.87 -12.75
C GLY A 243 -5.93 -9.26 -13.83
N GLY A 244 -6.91 -10.06 -14.28
CA GLY A 244 -7.97 -9.61 -15.18
C GLY A 244 -9.14 -8.98 -14.44
N ILE A 245 -10.11 -8.48 -15.20
CA ILE A 245 -11.37 -7.91 -14.68
C ILE A 245 -12.48 -8.95 -14.87
N PRO A 246 -12.98 -9.60 -13.80
CA PRO A 246 -14.09 -10.54 -13.92
C PRO A 246 -15.37 -9.83 -14.37
N VAL A 247 -16.18 -10.45 -15.22
CA VAL A 247 -17.45 -9.88 -15.68
C VAL A 247 -18.35 -9.45 -14.51
N ALA A 248 -18.35 -10.22 -13.42
CA ALA A 248 -19.18 -9.98 -12.24
C ALA A 248 -18.79 -8.73 -11.41
N VAL A 249 -17.61 -8.13 -11.61
CA VAL A 249 -17.19 -6.93 -10.86
C VAL A 249 -17.51 -5.62 -11.58
N VAL A 250 -17.83 -5.69 -12.87
CA VAL A 250 -18.17 -4.52 -13.70
C VAL A 250 -19.62 -4.14 -13.45
N GLU A 251 -19.81 -2.90 -13.02
CA GLU A 251 -21.11 -2.34 -12.64
C GLU A 251 -21.78 -1.65 -13.83
N GLU A 252 -20.99 -0.95 -14.64
CA GLU A 252 -21.45 -0.22 -15.83
C GLU A 252 -20.47 -0.34 -16.99
N VAL A 253 -21.00 -0.32 -18.21
CA VAL A 253 -20.23 -0.34 -19.46
C VAL A 253 -20.65 0.87 -20.27
N HIS A 254 -19.72 1.79 -20.46
CA HIS A 254 -19.97 3.08 -21.10
C HIS A 254 -19.45 3.09 -22.53
N SER A 255 -20.26 3.63 -23.44
CA SER A 255 -19.87 3.75 -24.85
C SER A 255 -18.84 4.86 -25.03
N MET A 256 -17.82 4.61 -25.85
CA MET A 256 -16.83 5.62 -26.22
C MET A 256 -17.11 6.15 -27.64
N THR A 257 -17.04 7.47 -27.80
CA THR A 257 -17.23 8.15 -29.09
C THR A 257 -15.88 8.59 -29.65
N ARG A 258 -15.73 8.49 -30.97
CA ARG A 258 -14.54 8.96 -31.70
C ARG A 258 -14.91 9.75 -32.94
N GLU A 259 -14.02 10.67 -33.32
CA GLU A 259 -14.03 11.39 -34.58
C GLU A 259 -12.75 11.04 -35.35
N GLY A 260 -12.88 10.19 -36.38
CA GLY A 260 -11.70 9.63 -37.04
C GLY A 260 -10.92 8.69 -36.10
N GLN A 261 -9.64 8.98 -35.88
CA GLN A 261 -8.76 8.25 -34.94
C GLN A 261 -8.78 8.83 -33.52
N THR A 262 -9.45 9.97 -33.30
CA THR A 262 -9.44 10.68 -32.02
C THR A 262 -10.64 10.30 -31.17
N PHE A 263 -10.40 9.83 -29.95
CA PHE A 263 -11.45 9.65 -28.94
C PHE A 263 -11.89 11.01 -28.40
N VAL A 264 -13.20 11.23 -28.32
CA VAL A 264 -13.77 12.54 -27.96
C VAL A 264 -14.57 12.53 -26.67
N SER A 265 -15.30 11.46 -26.36
CA SER A 265 -16.11 11.38 -25.14
C SER A 265 -16.41 9.95 -24.72
N ILE A 266 -16.79 9.80 -23.45
CA ILE A 266 -17.27 8.57 -22.83
C ILE A 266 -18.61 8.89 -22.18
N GLU A 267 -19.67 8.24 -22.66
CA GLU A 267 -21.03 8.48 -22.21
C GLU A 267 -21.12 8.35 -20.68
N GLY A 268 -21.67 9.36 -20.00
CA GLY A 268 -21.87 9.34 -18.54
C GLY A 268 -20.62 9.55 -17.69
N ILE A 269 -19.42 9.64 -18.28
CA ILE A 269 -18.16 9.81 -17.55
C ILE A 269 -17.45 11.13 -17.90
N THR A 270 -17.39 11.49 -19.18
CA THR A 270 -16.77 12.73 -19.64
C THR A 270 -17.80 13.61 -20.34
N ASP A 271 -17.64 14.93 -20.24
CA ASP A 271 -18.46 15.91 -20.95
C ASP A 271 -18.37 15.75 -22.49
#